data_AF-A0A9P6MCA3-F1
#
_entry.id   AF-A0A9P6MCA3-F1
#
_cell.length_a   1.000
_cell.length_b   1.000
_cell.length_c   1.000
_cell.angle_alpha   90.00
_cell.angle_beta   90.00
_cell.angle_gamma   90.00
#
_symmetry.space_group_name_H-M   'P 1'
#
loop_
_entity.id
_entity.type
_entity.pdbx_description
1 polymer ?
#
loop_
_entity_poly.entity_id
_entity_poly.type
_entity_poly.pdbx_seq_one_letter_code
_entity_poly.pdbx_strand_id
1 'polypeptide(L)'
;MATNLTTQVRSIAEVTTAVACGDLSKTIDVVAQGEISELKRTVNSMVEQLRTFAAEVTRVSLEVGTEGKLGGQAVVEGVSGTWKELTDNVNTMASNLTTQVRSIAEVTTAVACGDLSKTIEVQAQGEISELKLTVNSMVEQLRTFAAEVTRVAR
;
A
#
# COMPACT_ATOMS: atom_id res chain seq x y z
N MET A 1 -1.97 -45.79 -16.05
CA MET A 1 -2.55 -44.48 -16.45
C MET A 1 -3.50 -43.92 -15.40
N ALA A 2 -4.54 -44.66 -14.95
CA ALA A 2 -5.48 -44.17 -13.93
C ALA A 2 -4.82 -43.74 -12.59
N THR A 3 -3.86 -44.50 -12.08
CA THR A 3 -3.12 -44.19 -10.84
C THR A 3 -2.26 -42.91 -10.94
N ASN A 4 -1.86 -42.53 -12.15
CA ASN A 4 -1.07 -41.33 -12.40
C ASN A 4 -1.98 -40.07 -12.36
N LEU A 5 -3.13 -40.13 -13.03
CA LEU A 5 -4.15 -39.08 -12.99
C LEU A 5 -4.69 -38.82 -11.58
N THR A 6 -4.94 -39.88 -10.80
CA THR A 6 -5.39 -39.71 -9.40
C THR A 6 -4.35 -38.97 -8.56
N THR A 7 -3.06 -39.27 -8.75
CA THR A 7 -1.97 -38.59 -8.03
C THR A 7 -1.85 -37.12 -8.46
N GLN A 8 -1.96 -36.84 -9.76
CA GLN A 8 -1.95 -35.48 -10.31
C GLN A 8 -3.08 -34.62 -9.75
N VAL A 9 -4.32 -35.12 -9.83
CA VAL A 9 -5.50 -34.39 -9.35
C VAL A 9 -5.45 -34.20 -7.83
N ARG A 10 -4.99 -35.20 -7.08
CA ARG A 10 -4.81 -35.07 -5.62
C ARG A 10 -3.83 -33.96 -5.26
N SER A 11 -2.68 -33.88 -5.93
CA SER A 11 -1.71 -32.81 -5.67
C SER A 11 -2.27 -31.42 -5.99
N ILE A 12 -3.04 -31.28 -7.07
CA ILE A 12 -3.72 -30.01 -7.39
C ILE A 12 -4.72 -29.65 -6.28
N ALA A 13 -5.50 -30.63 -5.81
CA ALA A 13 -6.45 -30.41 -4.72
C ALA A 13 -5.76 -29.99 -3.41
N GLU A 14 -4.61 -30.61 -3.08
CA GLU A 14 -3.82 -30.26 -1.90
C GLU A 14 -3.30 -28.81 -1.98
N VAL A 15 -2.71 -28.42 -3.12
CA VAL A 15 -2.17 -27.06 -3.31
C VAL A 15 -3.28 -26.02 -3.31
N THR A 16 -4.39 -26.26 -4.01
CA THR A 16 -5.53 -25.33 -4.02
C THR A 16 -6.18 -25.21 -2.65
N THR A 17 -6.24 -26.29 -1.87
CA THR A 17 -6.68 -26.26 -0.46
C THR A 17 -5.72 -25.44 0.41
N ALA A 18 -4.40 -25.64 0.25
CA ALA A 18 -3.39 -24.87 0.97
C ALA A 18 -3.52 -23.37 0.70
N VAL A 19 -3.67 -22.98 -0.58
CA VAL A 19 -3.90 -21.60 -1.01
C VAL A 19 -5.18 -21.03 -0.40
N ALA A 20 -6.27 -21.80 -0.37
CA ALA A 20 -7.52 -21.39 0.28
C ALA A 20 -7.36 -21.16 1.79
N CYS A 21 -6.42 -21.86 2.43
CA CYS A 21 -6.03 -21.65 3.83
C CYS A 21 -4.94 -20.57 4.02
N GLY A 22 -4.52 -19.89 2.94
CA GLY A 22 -3.48 -18.85 2.99
C GLY A 22 -2.04 -19.36 2.96
N ASP A 23 -1.81 -20.66 2.80
CA ASP A 23 -0.47 -21.21 2.60
C ASP A 23 -0.06 -21.12 1.12
N LEU A 24 0.70 -20.06 0.81
CA LEU A 24 1.23 -19.78 -0.53
C LEU A 24 2.64 -20.38 -0.75
N SER A 25 3.10 -21.26 0.14
CA SER A 25 4.42 -21.91 0.01
C SER A 25 4.39 -23.18 -0.85
N LYS A 26 3.19 -23.70 -1.15
CA LYS A 26 2.99 -24.96 -1.85
C LYS A 26 2.91 -24.80 -3.37
N THR A 27 3.56 -25.69 -4.10
CA THR A 27 3.47 -25.81 -5.56
C THR A 27 3.13 -27.23 -5.98
N ILE A 28 2.52 -27.36 -7.16
CA ILE A 28 2.26 -28.68 -7.77
C ILE A 28 3.56 -29.15 -8.42
N ASP A 29 4.19 -30.18 -7.88
CA ASP A 29 5.49 -30.67 -8.37
C ASP A 29 5.38 -31.96 -9.20
N VAL A 30 4.24 -32.63 -9.17
CA VAL A 30 4.04 -33.90 -9.88
C VAL A 30 4.25 -33.75 -11.40
N VAL A 31 4.83 -34.79 -12.01
CA VAL A 31 5.02 -34.88 -13.46
C VAL A 31 3.66 -35.01 -14.16
N ALA A 32 3.39 -34.10 -15.09
CA ALA A 32 2.18 -34.07 -15.88
C ALA A 32 2.49 -33.77 -17.35
N GLN A 33 1.59 -34.19 -18.23
CA GLN A 33 1.63 -33.91 -19.66
C GLN A 33 0.24 -33.48 -20.13
N GLY A 34 0.16 -32.88 -21.32
CA GLY A 34 -1.10 -32.39 -21.88
C GLY A 34 -1.79 -31.35 -20.99
N GLU A 35 -3.10 -31.46 -20.89
CA GLU A 35 -4.00 -30.54 -20.19
C GLU A 35 -3.67 -30.43 -18.70
N ILE A 36 -3.23 -31.52 -18.06
CA ILE A 36 -2.84 -31.50 -16.64
C ILE A 36 -1.55 -30.71 -16.44
N SER A 37 -0.62 -30.75 -17.40
CA SER A 37 0.58 -29.91 -17.34
C SER A 37 0.25 -28.44 -17.50
N GLU A 38 -0.71 -28.11 -18.37
CA GLU A 38 -1.19 -26.74 -18.53
C GLU A 38 -1.89 -26.24 -17.25
N LEU A 39 -2.77 -27.06 -16.67
CA LEU A 39 -3.44 -26.75 -15.41
C LEU A 39 -2.43 -26.54 -14.28
N LYS A 40 -1.44 -27.44 -14.13
CA LYS A 40 -0.33 -27.30 -13.17
C LYS A 40 0.37 -25.95 -13.32
N ARG A 41 0.73 -25.58 -14.55
CA ARG A 41 1.42 -24.30 -14.85
C ARG A 41 0.55 -23.11 -14.45
N THR A 42 -0.73 -23.13 -14.81
CA THR A 42 -1.68 -22.05 -14.48
C THR A 42 -1.86 -21.90 -12.98
N VAL A 43 -2.07 -23.00 -12.25
CA VAL A 43 -2.22 -22.96 -10.78
C VAL A 43 -0.93 -22.49 -10.12
N ASN A 44 0.23 -23.03 -10.48
CA ASN A 44 1.51 -22.58 -9.89
C ASN A 44 1.78 -21.11 -10.17
N SER A 45 1.47 -20.62 -11.38
CA SER A 45 1.59 -19.19 -11.71
C SER A 45 0.66 -18.32 -10.86
N MET A 46 -0.57 -18.78 -10.61
CA MET A 46 -1.51 -18.09 -9.72
C MET A 46 -0.98 -18.03 -8.28
N VAL A 47 -0.41 -19.13 -7.76
CA VAL A 47 0.19 -19.16 -6.42
C VAL A 47 1.37 -18.20 -6.31
N GLU A 48 2.25 -18.15 -7.32
CA GLU A 48 3.40 -17.26 -7.29
C GLU A 48 2.99 -15.77 -7.32
N GLN A 49 1.99 -15.42 -8.14
CA GLN A 49 1.44 -14.07 -8.18
C GLN A 49 0.82 -13.67 -6.84
N LEU A 50 0.03 -14.57 -6.23
CA LEU A 50 -0.55 -14.37 -4.90
C LEU A 50 0.55 -14.17 -3.84
N ARG A 51 1.60 -14.99 -3.88
CA ARG A 51 2.72 -14.92 -2.93
C ARG A 51 3.45 -13.59 -3.03
N THR A 52 3.75 -13.16 -4.25
CA THR A 52 4.43 -11.88 -4.51
C THR A 52 3.57 -10.71 -4.06
N PHE A 53 2.27 -10.73 -4.39
CA PHE A 53 1.34 -9.70 -3.95
C PHE A 53 1.24 -9.63 -2.41
N ALA A 54 1.09 -10.77 -1.73
CA ALA A 54 1.02 -10.82 -0.27
C ALA A 54 2.29 -10.26 0.39
N ALA A 55 3.46 -10.60 -0.15
CA ALA A 55 4.74 -10.07 0.34
C ALA A 55 4.83 -8.55 0.17
N GLU A 56 4.48 -8.03 -1.01
CA GLU A 56 4.54 -6.61 -1.31
C GLU A 56 3.55 -5.78 -0.50
N VAL A 57 2.31 -6.24 -0.35
CA VAL A 57 1.31 -5.57 0.50
C VAL A 57 1.76 -5.56 1.96
N THR A 58 2.32 -6.66 2.45
CA THR A 58 2.86 -6.73 3.82
C THR A 58 4.00 -5.72 4.00
N ARG A 59 4.93 -5.65 3.04
CA ARG A 59 6.06 -4.73 3.06
C ARG A 59 5.61 -3.27 3.07
N VAL A 60 4.74 -2.88 2.13
CA VAL A 60 4.24 -1.49 2.04
C VAL A 60 3.47 -1.10 3.30
N SER A 61 2.67 -2.02 3.85
CA SER A 61 1.93 -1.77 5.09
C SER A 61 2.86 -1.54 6.28
N LEU A 62 3.95 -2.31 6.37
CA LEU A 62 4.96 -2.12 7.40
C LEU A 62 5.70 -0.79 7.22
N GLU A 63 6.24 -0.53 6.02
CA GLU A 63 7.02 0.67 5.74
C GLU A 63 6.21 1.95 5.95
N VAL A 64 5.06 2.07 5.30
CA VAL A 64 4.26 3.30 5.32
C VAL A 64 3.45 3.41 6.61
N GLY A 65 2.83 2.31 7.05
CA GLY A 65 1.90 2.31 8.18
C GLY A 65 2.55 2.18 9.55
N THR A 66 3.67 1.47 9.67
CA THR A 66 4.31 1.19 10.97
C THR A 66 5.63 1.93 11.15
N GLU A 67 6.51 1.88 10.14
CA GLU A 67 7.83 2.49 10.22
C GLU A 67 7.82 3.99 9.87
N GLY A 68 6.71 4.49 9.31
CA GLY A 68 6.60 5.88 8.85
C GLY A 68 7.51 6.21 7.66
N LYS A 69 8.02 5.20 6.96
CA LYS A 69 8.80 5.34 5.72
C LYS A 69 7.85 5.64 4.56
N LEU A 70 7.55 6.92 4.40
CA LEU A 70 6.66 7.39 3.35
C LEU A 70 7.30 7.25 1.96
N GLY A 71 6.48 6.90 0.96
CA GLY A 71 6.90 6.73 -0.43
C GLY A 71 7.13 5.28 -0.87
N GLY A 72 6.94 4.30 0.02
CA GLY A 72 6.94 2.89 -0.34
C GLY A 72 5.77 2.55 -1.28
N GLN A 73 6.06 1.80 -2.35
CA GLN A 73 5.07 1.30 -3.31
C GLN A 73 5.29 -0.18 -3.57
N ALA A 74 4.20 -0.92 -3.77
CA ALA A 74 4.17 -2.33 -4.11
C ALA A 74 4.51 -2.50 -5.60
N VAL A 75 5.41 -3.44 -5.90
CA VAL A 75 5.81 -3.80 -7.26
C VAL A 75 5.56 -5.29 -7.47
N VAL A 76 4.50 -5.62 -8.18
CA VAL A 76 4.16 -7.00 -8.52
C VAL A 76 4.26 -7.18 -10.03
N GLU A 77 5.24 -7.93 -10.49
CA GLU A 77 5.45 -8.15 -11.93
C GLU A 77 4.40 -9.13 -12.50
N GLY A 78 4.03 -8.91 -13.77
CA GLY A 78 3.16 -9.84 -14.50
C GLY A 78 1.70 -9.90 -14.03
N VAL A 79 1.26 -9.00 -13.15
CA VAL A 79 -0.15 -8.89 -12.75
C VAL A 79 -0.99 -8.21 -13.81
N SER A 80 -2.21 -8.70 -13.98
CA SER A 80 -3.23 -8.13 -14.87
C SER A 80 -4.62 -8.28 -14.25
N GLY A 81 -5.62 -7.61 -14.82
CA GLY A 81 -6.98 -7.61 -14.31
C GLY A 81 -7.05 -7.17 -12.85
N THR A 82 -7.82 -7.90 -12.04
CA THR A 82 -8.05 -7.59 -10.62
C THR A 82 -6.76 -7.48 -9.80
N TRP A 83 -5.73 -8.28 -10.09
CA TRP A 83 -4.46 -8.23 -9.36
C TRP A 83 -3.73 -6.90 -9.56
N LYS A 84 -3.77 -6.39 -10.80
CA LYS A 84 -3.20 -5.09 -11.11
C LYS A 84 -3.97 -3.98 -10.42
N GLU A 85 -5.30 -4.03 -10.49
CA GLU A 85 -6.16 -3.04 -9.84
C GLU A 85 -5.92 -2.96 -8.33
N LEU A 86 -5.81 -4.11 -7.65
CA LEU A 86 -5.50 -4.16 -6.22
C LEU A 86 -4.12 -3.55 -5.90
N THR A 87 -3.12 -3.85 -6.71
CA THR A 87 -1.76 -3.29 -6.55
C THR A 87 -1.78 -1.76 -6.74
N ASP A 88 -2.48 -1.29 -7.78
CA ASP A 88 -2.61 0.14 -8.08
C ASP A 88 -3.40 0.89 -6.98
N ASN A 89 -4.42 0.26 -6.39
CA ASN A 89 -5.18 0.80 -5.28
C ASN A 89 -4.33 0.95 -4.00
N VAL A 90 -3.55 -0.07 -3.64
CA VAL A 90 -2.61 0.00 -2.50
C VAL A 90 -1.59 1.11 -2.71
N ASN A 91 -1.04 1.22 -3.92
CA ASN A 91 -0.08 2.27 -4.28
C ASN A 91 -0.69 3.67 -4.23
N THR A 92 -1.93 3.82 -4.68
CA THR A 92 -2.66 5.09 -4.62
C THR A 92 -2.89 5.51 -3.16
N MET A 93 -3.31 4.58 -2.30
CA MET A 93 -3.46 4.82 -0.87
C MET A 93 -2.13 5.25 -0.23
N ALA A 94 -1.05 4.50 -0.44
CA ALA A 94 0.27 4.80 0.10
C ALA A 94 0.82 6.15 -0.38
N SER A 95 0.62 6.49 -1.66
CA SER A 95 1.04 7.76 -2.27
C SER A 95 0.26 8.95 -1.71
N ASN A 96 -1.06 8.81 -1.57
CA ASN A 96 -1.91 9.86 -1.00
C ASN A 96 -1.49 10.17 0.45
N LEU A 97 -1.39 9.13 1.29
CA LEU A 97 -0.96 9.29 2.68
C LEU A 97 0.45 9.90 2.78
N THR A 98 1.39 9.44 1.94
CA THR A 98 2.74 10.00 1.86
C THR A 98 2.73 11.49 1.59
N THR A 99 2.00 11.90 0.55
CA THR A 99 1.99 13.30 0.11
C THR A 99 1.30 14.18 1.15
N GLN A 100 0.19 13.71 1.72
CA GLN A 100 -0.58 14.44 2.72
C GLN A 100 0.21 14.62 4.02
N VAL A 101 0.79 13.56 4.56
CA VAL A 101 1.55 13.60 5.82
C VAL A 101 2.83 14.43 5.66
N ARG A 102 3.56 14.30 4.53
CA ARG A 102 4.74 15.15 4.26
C ARG A 102 4.39 16.63 4.21
N SER A 103 3.31 16.99 3.52
CA SER A 103 2.88 18.39 3.44
C SER A 103 2.53 18.98 4.82
N ILE A 104 1.86 18.19 5.67
CA ILE A 104 1.58 18.58 7.07
C ILE A 104 2.89 18.75 7.86
N ALA A 105 3.82 17.82 7.74
CA ALA A 105 5.11 17.87 8.43
C ALA A 105 5.94 19.09 8.00
N GLU A 106 5.95 19.43 6.71
CA GLU A 106 6.65 20.60 6.19
C GLU A 106 6.10 21.91 6.75
N VAL A 107 4.77 22.06 6.78
CA VAL A 107 4.13 23.28 7.30
C VAL A 107 4.29 23.40 8.80
N THR A 108 4.11 22.32 9.55
CA THR A 108 4.32 22.33 11.01
C THR A 108 5.78 22.61 11.38
N THR A 109 6.75 22.11 10.60
CA THR A 109 8.17 22.45 10.76
C THR A 109 8.43 23.94 10.47
N ALA A 110 7.86 24.49 9.39
CA ALA A 110 8.00 25.90 9.04
C ALA A 110 7.47 26.81 10.16
N VAL A 111 6.29 26.49 10.69
CA VAL A 111 5.69 27.19 11.84
C VAL A 111 6.60 27.14 13.06
N ALA A 112 7.18 25.97 13.37
CA ALA A 112 8.11 25.83 14.48
C ALA A 112 9.39 26.67 14.30
N CYS A 113 9.82 26.90 13.06
CA CYS A 113 10.92 27.81 12.72
C CYS A 113 10.50 29.29 12.63
N GLY A 114 9.24 29.63 12.92
CA GLY A 114 8.71 30.99 12.86
C GLY A 114 8.28 31.45 11.46
N ASP A 115 8.36 30.60 10.45
CA ASP A 115 7.83 30.87 9.12
C ASP A 115 6.33 30.56 9.07
N LEU A 116 5.53 31.61 9.32
CA LEU A 116 4.07 31.55 9.26
C LEU A 116 3.54 31.83 7.86
N SER A 117 4.36 31.88 6.81
CA SER A 117 3.91 32.16 5.44
C SER A 117 3.29 30.92 4.75
N LYS A 118 3.67 29.71 5.19
CA LYS A 118 3.27 28.45 4.57
C LYS A 118 1.93 27.94 5.07
N THR A 119 1.18 27.30 4.17
CA THR A 119 -0.06 26.59 4.47
C THR A 119 -0.06 25.24 3.74
N ILE A 120 -0.87 24.31 4.22
CA ILE A 120 -1.04 23.01 3.58
C ILE A 120 -1.99 23.21 2.39
N GLU A 121 -1.51 22.93 1.18
CA GLU A 121 -2.30 23.10 -0.06
C GLU A 121 -2.77 21.77 -0.66
N VAL A 122 -2.09 20.66 -0.35
CA VAL A 122 -2.37 19.33 -0.90
C VAL A 122 -3.85 18.94 -0.73
N GLN A 123 -4.39 18.25 -1.74
CA GLN A 123 -5.75 17.72 -1.68
C GLN A 123 -5.87 16.61 -0.63
N ALA A 124 -6.90 16.71 0.20
CA ALA A 124 -7.23 15.75 1.24
C ALA A 124 -8.74 15.65 1.35
N GLN A 125 -9.21 14.51 1.87
CA GLN A 125 -10.61 14.24 2.16
C GLN A 125 -10.70 13.58 3.54
N GLY A 126 -11.91 13.51 4.11
CA GLY A 126 -12.16 12.88 5.40
C GLY A 126 -11.32 13.49 6.53
N GLU A 127 -10.82 12.63 7.42
CA GLU A 127 -10.05 13.03 8.60
C GLU A 127 -8.77 13.80 8.27
N ILE A 128 -8.13 13.48 7.14
CA ILE A 128 -6.92 14.21 6.72
C ILE A 128 -7.27 15.63 6.27
N SER A 129 -8.45 15.85 5.69
CA SER A 129 -8.91 17.20 5.36
C SER A 129 -9.20 18.03 6.61
N GLU A 130 -9.80 17.42 7.64
CA GLU A 130 -10.05 18.09 8.92
C GLU A 130 -8.73 18.46 9.61
N LEU A 131 -7.74 17.56 9.59
CA LEU A 131 -6.40 17.83 10.09
C LEU A 131 -5.73 18.98 9.34
N LYS A 132 -5.79 18.98 8.00
CA LYS A 132 -5.30 20.08 7.15
C LYS A 132 -5.92 21.43 7.56
N LEU A 133 -7.24 21.48 7.70
CA LEU A 133 -7.95 22.71 8.06
C LEU A 133 -7.58 23.19 9.47
N THR A 134 -7.43 22.26 10.40
CA THR A 134 -7.02 22.55 11.78
C THR A 134 -5.62 23.17 11.82
N VAL A 135 -4.65 22.56 11.14
CA VAL A 135 -3.27 23.09 11.08
C VAL A 135 -3.24 24.44 10.38
N ASN A 136 -3.93 24.61 9.25
CA ASN A 136 -3.97 25.90 8.54
C ASN A 136 -4.60 27.01 9.40
N SER A 137 -5.66 26.71 10.14
CA SER A 137 -6.28 27.66 11.06
C SER A 137 -5.35 28.06 12.19
N MET A 138 -4.57 27.11 12.73
CA MET A 138 -3.53 27.38 13.72
C MET A 138 -2.46 28.34 13.16
N VAL A 139 -1.99 28.13 11.93
CA VAL A 139 -1.01 29.04 11.29
C VAL A 139 -1.57 30.46 11.19
N GLU A 140 -2.82 30.62 10.76
CA GLU A 140 -3.44 31.93 10.60
C GLU A 140 -3.64 32.66 11.93
N GLN A 141 -4.02 31.94 12.99
CA GLN A 141 -4.11 32.51 14.33
C GLN A 141 -2.76 32.98 14.86
N LEU A 142 -1.70 32.17 14.69
CA LEU A 142 -0.34 32.55 15.05
C LEU A 142 0.13 33.79 14.28
N ARG A 143 -0.19 33.86 12.99
CA ARG A 143 0.17 35.01 12.13
C ARG A 143 -0.49 36.29 12.62
N THR A 144 -1.78 36.21 12.97
CA THR A 144 -2.52 37.33 13.54
C THR A 144 -1.93 37.77 14.88
N PHE A 145 -1.60 36.83 15.76
CA PHE A 145 -0.98 37.13 17.05
C PHE A 145 0.39 37.81 16.89
N ALA A 146 1.25 37.29 16.00
CA ALA A 146 2.56 37.88 15.74
C ALA A 146 2.46 39.32 15.20
N ALA A 147 1.49 39.58 14.32
CA ALA A 147 1.21 40.93 13.82
C ALA A 147 0.77 41.88 14.95
N GLU A 148 -0.10 41.39 15.85
CA GLU A 148 -0.60 42.18 16.97
C GLU A 148 0.48 42.51 18.01
N VAL A 149 1.35 41.55 18.34
CA VAL A 149 2.52 41.79 19.21
C VAL A 149 3.44 42.84 18.59
N THR A 150 3.69 42.76 17.27
CA THR A 150 4.51 43.75 16.56
C THR A 150 3.86 45.14 16.57
N ARG A 151 2.52 45.20 16.50
CA ARG A 151 1.76 46.46 16.56
C ARG A 151 1.83 47.09 17.95
N VAL A 152 1.71 46.30 19.02
CA VAL A 152 1.74 46.78 20.42
C VAL A 152 3.15 47.15 20.89
N ALA A 153 4.18 46.51 20.33
CA ALA A 153 5.57 46.81 20.66
C ALA A 153 6.11 48.09 19.98
N ARG A 154 5.36 48.71 19.08
CA ARG A 154 5.66 50.02 18.47
C ARG A 154 5.04 51.15 19.26
#